data_AF-A0A7K4P7X4-F1
#
_entry.id   AF-A0A7K4P7X4-F1
#
_cell.length_a   1.000
_cell.length_b   1.000
_cell.length_c   1.000
_cell.angle_alpha   90.00
_cell.angle_beta   90.00
_cell.angle_gamma   90.00
#
_symmetry.space_group_name_H-M   'P 1'
#
loop_
_entity.id
_entity.type
_entity.pdbx_description
1 polymer ?
#
loop_
_entity_poly.entity_id
_entity_poly.type
_entity_poly.pdbx_seq_one_letter_code
_entity_poly.pdbx_strand_id
1 'polypeptide(L)' 'PNQYTEQEAKKLGVVGWVKNTSQGTVTGQVQGPEERVNEMKSWLSKVGSPSSRIDKTNFSNEKEISKLDFSDFNTRY' A
#
# COMPACT_ATOMS: atom_id res chain seq x y z
N PRO A 1 -15.60 0.79 1.71
CA PRO A 1 -14.68 1.36 0.70
C PRO A 1 -13.39 1.89 1.35
N ASN A 2 -12.32 1.09 1.36
CA ASN A 2 -10.99 1.51 1.82
C ASN A 2 -10.30 2.38 0.74
N GLN A 3 -10.93 3.50 0.40
CA GLN A 3 -10.49 4.42 -0.65
C GLN A 3 -9.25 5.25 -0.28
N TYR A 4 -8.92 5.35 1.00
CA TYR A 4 -7.79 6.17 1.47
C TYR A 4 -6.45 5.68 0.94
N THR A 5 -6.21 4.36 1.05
CA THR A 5 -4.95 3.77 0.60
C THR A 5 -4.79 3.85 -0.92
N GLU A 6 -5.88 3.64 -1.68
CA GLU A 6 -5.84 3.77 -3.15
C GLU A 6 -5.62 5.22 -3.59
N GLN A 7 -6.26 6.19 -2.93
CA GLN A 7 -6.07 7.61 -3.23
C GLN A 7 -4.63 8.05 -2.96
N GLU A 8 -4.07 7.66 -1.81
CA GLU A 8 -2.69 8.01 -1.48
C GLU A 8 -1.71 7.33 -2.44
N ALA A 9 -1.94 6.06 -2.78
CA ALA A 9 -1.13 5.36 -3.77
C ALA A 9 -1.14 6.06 -5.14
N LYS A 10 -2.33 6.47 -5.62
CA LYS A 10 -2.47 7.24 -6.87
C LYS A 10 -1.78 8.59 -6.79
N LYS A 11 -1.87 9.29 -5.66
CA LYS A 11 -1.19 10.58 -5.41
C LYS A 11 0.33 10.44 -5.41
N LEU A 12 0.84 9.36 -4.80
CA LEU A 12 2.26 9.00 -4.81
C LEU A 12 2.70 8.39 -6.15
N GLY A 13 1.79 8.08 -7.08
CA GLY A 13 2.12 7.49 -8.37
C GLY A 13 2.71 6.07 -8.26
N VAL A 14 2.34 5.33 -7.21
CA VAL A 14 2.72 3.93 -7.03
C VAL A 14 1.60 3.01 -7.52
N VAL A 15 1.98 1.82 -7.96
CA VAL A 15 1.07 0.80 -8.49
C VAL A 15 1.05 -0.44 -7.59
N GLY A 16 0.05 -1.30 -7.77
CA GLY A 16 -0.06 -2.53 -6.98
C GLY A 16 -1.47 -2.80 -6.48
N TRP A 17 -1.58 -3.36 -5.29
CA TRP A 17 -2.89 -3.69 -4.73
C TRP A 17 -2.86 -3.78 -3.22
N VAL A 18 -4.02 -3.56 -2.61
CA VAL A 18 -4.24 -3.76 -1.17
C VAL A 18 -5.51 -4.55 -0.95
N LYS A 19 -5.53 -5.37 0.09
CA LYS A 19 -6.64 -6.22 0.50
C LYS A 19 -6.86 -6.06 2.00
N ASN A 20 -8.11 -5.90 2.38
CA ASN A 20 -8.48 -5.94 3.80
C ASN A 20 -8.72 -7.39 4.21
N THR A 21 -8.14 -7.78 5.32
CA THR A 21 -8.42 -9.07 5.93
C THR A 21 -9.61 -8.93 6.87
N SER A 22 -10.34 -10.02 7.11
CA SER A 22 -11.43 -10.06 8.10
C SER A 22 -10.95 -9.78 9.54
N GLN A 23 -9.62 -9.77 9.76
CA GLN A 23 -9.00 -9.43 11.04
C GLN A 23 -8.77 -7.91 11.20
N GLY A 24 -9.24 -7.08 10.27
CA GLY A 24 -9.08 -5.63 10.32
C GLY A 24 -7.68 -5.15 9.92
N THR A 25 -6.84 -6.03 9.37
CA THR A 25 -5.52 -5.66 8.84
C THR A 25 -5.57 -5.44 7.33
N VAL A 26 -4.67 -4.59 6.83
CA VAL A 26 -4.49 -4.38 5.40
C VAL A 26 -3.22 -5.10 4.96
N THR A 27 -3.33 -5.95 3.96
CA THR A 27 -2.20 -6.61 3.29
C THR A 27 -2.15 -6.19 1.84
N GLY A 28 -0.99 -6.13 1.23
CA GLY A 28 -0.90 -5.68 -0.15
C GLY A 28 0.51 -5.70 -0.69
N GLN A 29 0.62 -5.25 -1.93
CA GLN A 29 1.87 -5.09 -2.64
C GLN A 29 1.89 -3.70 -3.26
N VAL A 30 3.00 -3.00 -3.07
CA VAL A 30 3.25 -1.68 -3.65
C VAL A 30 4.50 -1.77 -4.50
N GLN A 31 4.45 -1.19 -5.68
CA GLN A 31 5.55 -1.13 -6.63
C GLN A 31 5.68 0.29 -7.16
N GLY A 32 6.91 0.73 -7.36
CA GLY A 32 7.21 2.07 -7.82
C GLY A 32 8.65 2.47 -7.47
N PRO A 33 9.01 3.74 -7.71
CA PRO A 33 10.29 4.28 -7.30
C PRO A 33 10.49 4.15 -5.79
N GLU A 34 11.73 3.89 -5.35
CA GLU A 34 12.07 3.68 -3.94
C GLU A 34 11.57 4.82 -3.05
N GLU A 35 11.73 6.07 -3.47
CA GLU A 35 11.24 7.25 -2.74
C GLU A 35 9.72 7.18 -2.51
N ARG A 36 8.95 6.91 -3.56
CA ARG A 36 7.48 6.84 -3.49
C ARG A 36 6.99 5.64 -2.67
N VAL A 37 7.69 4.51 -2.78
CA VAL A 37 7.42 3.32 -1.96
C VAL A 37 7.69 3.63 -0.49
N ASN A 38 8.80 4.29 -0.15
CA ASN A 38 9.12 4.69 1.22
C ASN A 38 8.10 5.70 1.79
N GLU A 39 7.64 6.66 0.99
CA GLU A 39 6.53 7.55 1.36
C GLU A 39 5.27 6.76 1.69
N MET A 40 4.90 5.80 0.83
CA MET A 40 3.74 4.93 1.04
C MET A 40 3.88 4.08 2.30
N LYS A 41 5.07 3.53 2.57
CA LYS A 41 5.36 2.78 3.81
C LYS A 41 5.16 3.65 5.05
N SER A 42 5.68 4.89 5.02
CA SER A 42 5.54 5.86 6.11
C SER A 42 4.07 6.20 6.34
N TRP A 43 3.30 6.44 5.26
CA TRP A 43 1.88 6.72 5.34
C TRP A 43 1.06 5.55 5.91
N LEU A 44 1.34 4.33 5.45
CA LEU A 44 0.71 3.10 5.96
C LEU A 44 1.05 2.81 7.42
N SER A 45 2.19 3.30 7.92
CA SER A 45 2.62 3.14 9.31
C SER A 45 2.07 4.23 10.24
N LYS A 46 1.89 5.46 9.73
CA LYS A 46 1.51 6.62 10.56
C LYS A 46 0.05 7.04 10.45
N VAL A 47 -0.54 6.95 9.26
CA VAL A 47 -1.86 7.50 8.95
C VAL A 47 -2.86 6.38 8.76
N GLY A 48 -2.61 5.53 7.76
CA GLY A 48 -3.54 4.47 7.35
C GLY A 48 -4.96 4.98 7.06
N SER A 49 -5.92 4.05 7.07
CA SER A 49 -7.34 4.42 7.07
C SER A 49 -7.70 4.98 8.45
N PRO A 50 -8.42 6.11 8.56
CA PRO A 50 -8.80 6.71 9.85
C PRO A 50 -9.66 5.79 10.73
N SER A 51 -10.26 4.74 10.16
CA SER A 51 -11.01 3.69 10.84
C SER A 51 -10.20 2.42 11.17
N SER A 52 -8.92 2.37 10.80
CA SER A 52 -8.04 1.22 11.03
C SER A 52 -7.01 1.55 12.11
N ARG A 53 -6.91 0.69 13.12
CA ARG A 53 -5.86 0.77 14.11
C ARG A 53 -4.63 0.07 13.56
N ILE A 54 -3.56 0.82 13.32
CA ILE A 54 -2.28 0.24 12.89
C ILE A 54 -1.56 -0.25 14.14
N ASP A 55 -1.78 -1.50 14.54
CA ASP A 55 -1.01 -2.09 15.64
C ASP A 55 0.41 -2.48 15.18
N LYS A 56 0.60 -2.84 13.90
CA LYS A 56 1.91 -3.15 13.32
C LYS A 56 1.89 -3.16 11.79
N THR A 57 2.91 -2.59 11.16
CA THR A 57 3.14 -2.68 9.72
C THR A 57 4.39 -3.50 9.46
N ASN A 58 4.28 -4.57 8.68
CA ASN A 58 5.40 -5.41 8.31
C ASN A 58 5.62 -5.32 6.79
N PHE A 59 6.82 -4.94 6.39
CA PHE A 59 7.23 -4.90 4.99
C PHE A 59 8.19 -6.06 4.75
N SER A 60 7.85 -6.93 3.81
CA SER A 60 8.64 -8.10 3.45
C SER A 60 8.63 -8.27 1.93
N ASN A 61 9.55 -9.08 1.40
CA ASN A 61 9.75 -9.27 -0.04
C ASN A 61 10.07 -7.97 -0.79
N GLU A 62 10.88 -7.10 -0.19
CA GLU A 62 11.49 -5.99 -0.91
C GLU A 62 12.46 -6.54 -1.94
N LYS A 63 12.14 -6.33 -3.21
CA LYS A 63 12.97 -6.75 -4.33
C LYS A 63 13.07 -5.60 -5.32
N GLU A 64 14.24 -5.40 -5.87
CA GLU A 64 14.40 -4.54 -7.04
C GLU A 64 13.71 -5.23 -8.23
N ILE A 65 12.79 -4.51 -8.86
CA ILE A 65 12.08 -4.96 -10.05
C ILE A 65 12.49 -4.07 -11.23
N SER A 66 12.91 -4.69 -12.32
CA SER A 66 13.28 -3.96 -13.54
C SER A 66 12.06 -3.44 -14.30
N LYS A 67 10.86 -3.94 -13.97
CA LYS A 67 9.58 -3.55 -14.56
C LYS A 67 8.47 -3.66 -13.52
N LEU A 68 7.45 -2.83 -13.66
CA LEU A 68 6.24 -2.92 -12.84
C LEU A 68 5.43 -4.16 -13.27
N ASP A 69 5.04 -4.99 -12.30
CA ASP A 69 4.15 -6.13 -12.52
C ASP A 69 2.67 -5.67 -12.60
N PHE A 70 2.36 -4.47 -12.12
CA PHE A 70 1.03 -3.87 -12.12
C PHE A 70 1.02 -2.56 -12.91
N SER A 71 -0.08 -2.29 -13.62
CA SER A 71 -0.31 -1.01 -14.31
C SER A 71 -0.96 0.05 -13.41
N ASP A 72 -1.69 -0.40 -12.39
CA ASP A 72 -2.56 0.45 -11.57
C ASP A 72 -2.55 0.00 -10.12
N PHE A 73 -3.03 0.88 -9.24
CA PHE A 73 -3.28 0.55 -7.84
C PHE A 73 -4.74 0.21 -7.61
N ASN A 74 -5.02 -1.02 -7.14
CA ASN A 74 -6.38 -1.50 -6.95
C ASN A 74 -6.63 -2.07 -5.55
N THR A 75 -7.84 -1.82 -5.02
CA THR A 75 -8.28 -2.47 -3.77
C THR A 75 -8.94 -3.82 -4.09
N ARG A 76 -8.36 -4.92 -3.58
CA ARG A 76 -8.92 -6.27 -3.61
C ARG A 76 -9.81 -6.53 -2.38
N TYR A 77 -10.83 -7.36 -2.58
CA TYR A 77 -11.74 -7.84 -1.53
C TYR A 77 -11.51 -9.35 -1.28
#